data_AF-A0A957DKK1-F1
#
_entry.id   AF-A0A957DKK1-F1
#
_cell.length_a   1.000
_cell.length_b   1.000
_cell.length_c   1.000
_cell.angle_alpha   90.00
_cell.angle_beta   90.00
_cell.angle_gamma   90.00
#
_symmetry.space_group_name_H-M   'P 1'
#
loop_
_entity.id
_entity.type
_entity.pdbx_description
1 polymer ?
#
loop_
_entity_poly.entity_id
_entity_poly.type
_entity_poly.pdbx_seq_one_letter_code
_entity_poly.pdbx_strand_id
1 'polypeptide(L)' 'MQLYFIRHAQSENNAIWARTGSSEGRRADPGLTTIGWRQARLLARFLA' A
#
# COMPACT_ATOMS: atom_id res chain seq x y z
N MET A 1 21.36 2.48 -17.89
CA MET A 1 20.83 1.65 -16.78
C MET A 1 19.69 2.41 -16.14
N GLN A 2 18.56 1.75 -15.85
CA GLN A 2 17.40 2.34 -15.17
C GLN A 2 17.08 1.51 -13.93
N LEU A 3 16.88 2.16 -12.79
CA LEU A 3 16.58 1.54 -11.50
C LEU A 3 15.36 2.24 -10.87
N TYR A 4 14.38 1.46 -10.42
CA TYR A 4 13.14 1.98 -9.83
C TYR A 4 13.06 1.68 -8.34
N PHE A 5 12.64 2.68 -7.56
CA PHE A 5 12.27 2.52 -6.15
C PHE A 5 10.76 2.67 -6.02
N ILE A 6 10.11 1.60 -5.59
CA ILE A 6 8.64 1.53 -5.52
C ILE A 6 8.26 1.10 -4.12
N ARG A 7 7.52 1.95 -3.41
CA ARG A 7 6.94 1.60 -2.11
C ARG A 7 5.77 0.63 -2.31
N HIS A 8 5.54 -0.25 -1.34
CA HIS A 8 4.34 -1.07 -1.29
C HIS A 8 3.06 -0.21 -1.36
N ALA A 9 1.97 -0.78 -1.89
CA ALA A 9 0.67 -0.12 -1.99
C ALA A 9 -0.01 0.03 -0.61
N GLN A 10 -1.17 0.68 -0.56
CA GLN A 10 -1.89 0.91 0.70
C GLN A 10 -2.15 -0.41 1.45
N SER A 11 -1.59 -0.51 2.65
CA SER A 11 -1.87 -1.61 3.60
C SER A 11 -3.04 -1.27 4.53
N GLU A 12 -3.57 -2.28 5.21
CA GLU A 12 -4.55 -2.11 6.29
C GLU A 12 -4.05 -1.10 7.34
N ASN A 13 -2.76 -1.17 7.69
CA ASN A 13 -2.12 -0.24 8.62
C ASN A 13 -2.13 1.21 8.11
N ASN A 14 -1.94 1.43 6.80
CA ASN A 14 -2.04 2.76 6.22
C ASN A 14 -3.48 3.27 6.28
N ALA A 15 -4.46 2.40 6.05
CA ALA A 15 -5.88 2.75 6.15
C ALA A 15 -6.31 3.09 7.58
N ILE A 16 -5.81 2.35 8.59
CA ILE A 16 -6.03 2.66 10.01
C ILE A 16 -5.52 4.07 10.31
N TRP A 17 -4.24 4.33 10.03
CA TRP A 17 -3.65 5.64 10.28
C TRP A 17 -4.40 6.77 9.57
N ALA A 18 -4.75 6.58 8.29
CA ALA A 18 -5.46 7.59 7.51
C ALA A 18 -6.85 7.92 8.07
N ARG A 19 -7.53 6.93 8.69
CA ARG A 19 -8.86 7.10 9.27
C ARG A 19 -8.83 7.63 10.70
N THR A 20 -7.86 7.20 11.50
CA THR A 20 -7.89 7.40 12.96
C THR A 20 -6.78 8.31 13.48
N GLY A 21 -5.71 8.54 12.70
CA GLY A 21 -4.50 9.21 13.18
C GLY A 21 -3.74 8.42 14.25
N SER A 22 -4.09 7.15 14.47
CA SER A 22 -3.53 6.29 15.52
C SER A 22 -2.86 5.06 14.94
N SER A 23 -1.95 4.47 15.74
CA SER A 23 -1.35 3.17 15.46
C SER A 23 -2.08 2.00 16.12
N GLU A 24 -3.12 2.27 16.91
CA GLU A 24 -3.93 1.25 17.55
C GLU A 24 -4.62 0.35 16.50
N GLY A 25 -4.54 -0.97 16.72
CA GLY A 25 -5.08 -1.98 15.79
C GLY A 25 -4.17 -2.31 14.60
N ARG A 26 -2.97 -1.71 14.51
CA ARG A 26 -1.98 -2.09 13.50
C ARG A 26 -1.32 -3.43 13.85
N ARG A 27 -0.97 -4.20 12.82
CA ARG A 27 -0.28 -5.50 12.93
C ARG A 27 1.04 -5.49 12.16
N ALA A 28 1.97 -6.37 12.53
CA ALA A 28 3.31 -6.43 11.92
C ALA A 28 3.27 -6.78 10.42
N ASP A 29 2.39 -7.71 10.03
CA ASP A 29 2.22 -8.17 8.65
C ASP A 29 0.78 -7.91 8.16
N PRO A 30 0.42 -6.66 7.84
CA PRO A 30 -0.91 -6.30 7.35
C PRO A 30 -1.10 -6.69 5.89
N GLY A 31 -2.33 -7.04 5.52
CA GLY A 31 -2.69 -7.20 4.12
C GLY A 31 -2.68 -5.87 3.36
N LEU A 32 -2.69 -5.95 2.03
CA LEU A 32 -3.10 -4.82 1.18
C LEU A 32 -4.62 -4.68 1.22
N THR A 33 -5.09 -3.43 1.22
CA THR A 33 -6.52 -3.17 1.04
C THR A 33 -6.95 -3.42 -0.41
N THR A 34 -8.25 -3.43 -0.69
CA THR A 34 -8.77 -3.43 -2.06
C THR A 34 -8.22 -2.26 -2.89
N ILE A 35 -8.04 -1.09 -2.26
CA ILE A 35 -7.41 0.08 -2.88
C ILE A 35 -5.94 -0.21 -3.18
N GLY A 36 -5.22 -0.82 -2.23
CA GLY A 36 -3.83 -1.24 -2.41
C GLY A 36 -3.63 -2.19 -3.60
N TRP A 37 -4.49 -3.19 -3.75
CA TRP A 37 -4.47 -4.09 -4.91
C TRP A 37 -4.74 -3.35 -6.23
N ARG A 38 -5.66 -2.38 -6.24
CA ARG A 38 -5.92 -1.55 -7.42
C ARG A 38 -4.70 -0.68 -7.77
N GLN A 39 -4.04 -0.08 -6.77
CA GLN A 39 -2.80 0.69 -6.96
C GLN A 39 -1.70 -0.17 -7.58
N ALA A 40 -1.46 -1.37 -7.05
CA ALA A 40 -0.47 -2.30 -7.58
C ALA A 40 -0.74 -2.68 -9.05
N ARG A 41 -2.00 -2.94 -9.41
CA ARG A 41 -2.40 -3.23 -10.81
C ARG A 41 -2.18 -2.04 -11.74
N LEU A 42 -2.50 -0.82 -11.30
CA LEU A 42 -2.28 0.38 -12.11
C LEU A 42 -0.80 0.65 -12.33
N LEU A 43 0.02 0.45 -11.31
CA LEU A 43 1.47 0.57 -11.43
C LEU A 43 2.04 -0.48 -12.39
N ALA A 44 1.63 -1.74 -12.27
CA ALA A 44 2.07 -2.80 -13.17
C ALA A 44 1.73 -2.47 -14.64
N ARG A 45 0.56 -1.87 -14.90
CA ARG A 45 0.18 -1.40 -16.23
C ARG A 45 1.00 -0.20 -16.72
N PHE A 46 1.44 0.67 -15.82
CA PHE A 46 2.26 1.83 -16.17
C PHE A 46 3.69 1.46 -16.55
N LEU A 47 4.21 0.37 -15.99
CA LEU A 47 5.59 -0.11 -16.23
C LEU A 47 5.71 -1.09 -17.40
N ALA A 48 4.60 -1.59 -17.94
CA ALA A 48 4.55 -2.52 -19.06
C ALA A 48 4.68 -1.78 -20.40
#